data_AF-A0A382HRH5-F1
#
_entry.id   AF-A0A382HRH5-F1
#
_cell.length_a   1.000
_cell.length_b   1.000
_cell.length_c   1.000
_cell.angle_alpha   90.00
_cell.angle_beta   90.00
_cell.angle_gamma   90.00
#
_symmetry.space_group_name_H-M   'P 1'
#
loop_
_entity.id
_entity.type
_entity.pdbx_description
1 polymer ?
#
loop_
_entity_poly.entity_id
_entity_poly.type
_entity_poly.pdbx_seq_one_letter_code
_entity_poly.pdbx_strand_id
1 'polypeptide(L)'
;VLRFINRNRGWLASKLDGELQREHPSNIKSREAELAMLEAARNLGGENWDVFHRKRVPRPDSHRSKGEIDVIAVGERAVLAIEVKNWKG
;
A
#
# COMPACT_ATOMS: atom_id res chain seq x y z
N VAL A 1 16.29 20.07 -6.27
CA VAL A 1 16.06 18.93 -7.19
C VAL A 1 16.99 17.75 -6.93
N LEU A 2 18.33 17.91 -6.98
CA LEU A 2 19.31 16.83 -6.76
C LEU A 2 19.18 16.07 -5.43
N ARG A 3 18.86 16.76 -4.32
CA ARG A 3 18.60 16.13 -3.01
C ARG A 3 17.43 15.14 -3.03
N PHE A 4 16.38 15.42 -3.78
CA PHE A 4 15.21 14.55 -3.87
C PHE A 4 15.52 13.26 -4.64
N ILE A 5 16.27 13.39 -5.74
CA ILE A 5 16.69 12.26 -6.58
C ILE A 5 17.57 11.29 -5.79
N ASN A 6 18.57 11.80 -5.07
CA ASN A 6 19.47 10.96 -4.28
C ASN A 6 18.75 10.26 -3.12
N ARG A 7 17.77 10.93 -2.51
CA ARG A 7 16.94 10.37 -1.42
C ARG A 7 15.94 9.31 -1.91
N ASN A 8 15.59 9.32 -3.20
CA ASN A 8 14.79 8.26 -3.83
C ASN A 8 15.66 7.06 -4.25
N ARG A 9 16.89 7.30 -4.74
CA ARG A 9 17.85 6.22 -5.06
C ARG A 9 18.27 5.42 -3.83
N GLY A 10 18.57 6.07 -2.72
CA GLY A 10 18.87 5.37 -1.46
C GLY A 10 17.71 4.52 -0.93
N TRP A 11 16.47 4.94 -1.19
CA TRP A 11 15.29 4.18 -0.83
C TRP A 11 15.10 2.94 -1.73
N LEU A 12 15.29 3.08 -3.05
CA LEU A 12 15.26 1.96 -3.99
C LEU A 12 16.23 0.86 -3.57
N ALA A 13 17.45 1.24 -3.17
CA ALA A 13 18.44 0.29 -2.65
C ALA A 13 17.96 -0.39 -1.35
N SER A 14 17.37 0.34 -0.40
CA SER A 14 16.84 -0.24 0.85
C SER A 14 15.61 -1.13 0.65
N LYS A 15 14.79 -0.86 -0.36
CA LYS A 15 13.65 -1.71 -0.72
C LYS A 15 14.12 -3.03 -1.31
N LEU A 16 15.11 -2.99 -2.20
CA LEU A 16 15.78 -4.18 -2.72
C LEU A 16 16.36 -5.04 -1.59
N ASP A 17 17.00 -4.41 -0.61
CA ASP A 17 17.59 -5.11 0.54
C ASP A 17 16.52 -5.71 1.48
N GLY A 18 15.41 -5.00 1.68
CA GLY A 18 14.25 -5.50 2.42
C GLY A 18 13.46 -6.61 1.70
N GLU A 19 13.46 -6.61 0.36
CA GLU A 19 12.89 -7.70 -0.46
C GLU A 19 13.75 -8.96 -0.43
N LEU A 20 15.05 -8.84 -0.17
CA LEU A 20 15.99 -9.97 -0.01
C LEU A 20 15.88 -10.66 1.36
N GLN A 21 15.32 -9.99 2.37
CA GLN A 21 15.03 -10.61 3.67
C GLN A 21 13.72 -11.40 3.60
N ARG A 22 13.74 -12.66 4.06
CA ARG A 22 12.52 -13.48 4.16
C ARG A 22 11.49 -12.76 5.03
N GLU A 23 10.30 -12.51 4.46
CA GLU A 23 9.19 -11.89 5.18
C GLU A 23 8.84 -12.67 6.45
N HIS A 24 8.65 -11.95 7.57
CA HIS A 24 8.11 -12.55 8.79
C HIS A 24 6.69 -13.12 8.54
N PRO A 25 6.32 -14.27 9.14
CA PRO A 25 5.01 -14.88 8.93
C PRO A 25 3.80 -13.99 9.25
N SER A 26 3.93 -13.06 10.19
CA SER A 26 2.91 -12.05 10.49
C SER A 26 2.70 -11.10 9.31
N ASN A 27 3.77 -10.71 8.63
CA ASN A 27 3.72 -9.81 7.48
C ASN A 27 3.11 -10.50 6.27
N ILE A 28 3.34 -11.82 6.13
CA ILE A 28 2.69 -12.65 5.11
C ILE A 28 1.17 -12.63 5.31
N LYS A 29 0.70 -12.94 6.53
CA LYS A 29 -0.74 -12.93 6.83
C LYS A 29 -1.40 -11.56 6.67
N SER A 30 -0.70 -10.50 7.07
CA SER A 30 -1.17 -9.12 6.82
C SER A 30 -1.31 -8.85 5.33
N ARG A 31 -0.30 -9.19 4.53
CA ARG A 31 -0.35 -9.04 3.08
C ARG A 31 -1.46 -9.86 2.44
N GLU A 32 -1.66 -11.11 2.85
CA GLU A 32 -2.73 -11.97 2.35
C GLU A 32 -4.12 -11.37 2.62
N ALA A 33 -4.33 -10.82 3.81
CA ALA A 33 -5.59 -10.14 4.15
C ALA A 33 -5.80 -8.87 3.31
N GLU A 34 -4.74 -8.09 3.08
CA GLU A 34 -4.81 -6.93 2.20
C GLU A 34 -5.16 -7.33 0.75
N LEU A 35 -4.57 -8.41 0.23
CA LEU A 35 -4.86 -8.92 -1.11
C LEU A 35 -6.29 -9.45 -1.22
N ALA A 36 -6.79 -10.15 -0.21
CA ALA A 36 -8.18 -10.59 -0.17
C ALA A 36 -9.15 -9.40 -0.19
N MET A 37 -8.82 -8.33 0.53
CA MET A 37 -9.64 -7.11 0.54
C MET A 37 -9.57 -6.34 -0.78
N LEU A 38 -8.40 -6.33 -1.44
CA LEU A 38 -8.21 -5.79 -2.78
C LEU A 38 -9.13 -6.50 -3.80
N GLU A 39 -9.16 -7.84 -3.75
CA GLU A 39 -10.01 -8.64 -4.62
C GLU A 39 -11.49 -8.40 -4.33
N ALA A 40 -11.89 -8.36 -3.06
CA ALA A 40 -13.26 -8.03 -2.67
C ALA A 40 -13.70 -6.65 -3.18
N ALA A 41 -12.84 -5.63 -3.10
CA ALA A 41 -13.12 -4.30 -3.62
C ALA A 41 -13.29 -4.28 -5.14
N ARG A 42 -12.47 -5.04 -5.88
CA ARG A 42 -12.62 -5.20 -7.34
C ARG A 42 -13.93 -5.88 -7.70
N ASN A 43 -14.29 -6.95 -6.99
CA ASN A 43 -15.54 -7.67 -7.24
C ASN A 43 -16.78 -6.82 -6.93
N LEU A 44 -16.72 -5.97 -5.90
CA LEU A 44 -17.81 -5.05 -5.56
C LEU A 44 -17.99 -3.93 -6.60
N GLY A 45 -16.89 -3.35 -7.06
CA GLY A 45 -16.90 -2.24 -8.02
C GLY A 45 -17.06 -2.66 -9.48
N GLY A 46 -16.69 -3.89 -9.80
CA GLY A 46 -16.58 -4.38 -11.18
C GLY A 46 -15.61 -3.55 -12.01
N GLU A 47 -15.88 -3.43 -13.31
CA GLU A 47 -15.08 -2.66 -14.26
C GLU A 47 -15.15 -1.14 -14.02
N ASN A 48 -16.08 -0.67 -13.18
CA ASN A 48 -16.28 0.76 -12.95
C ASN A 48 -15.31 1.34 -11.92
N TRP A 49 -14.55 0.50 -11.21
CA TRP A 49 -13.66 0.93 -10.13
C TRP A 49 -12.20 0.62 -10.44
N ASP A 50 -11.35 1.63 -10.31
CA ASP A 50 -9.91 1.46 -10.28
C ASP A 50 -9.46 1.13 -8.85
N VAL A 51 -8.87 -0.04 -8.65
CA VAL A 51 -8.47 -0.52 -7.32
C VAL A 51 -6.96 -0.74 -7.23
N PHE A 52 -6.34 -0.09 -6.26
CA PHE A 52 -4.89 -0.05 -6.05
C PHE A 52 -4.50 -0.64 -4.68
N HIS A 53 -3.39 -1.38 -4.67
CA HIS A 53 -2.76 -1.93 -3.45
C HIS A 53 -1.56 -1.08 -3.03
N ARG A 54 -1.39 -0.85 -1.72
CA ARG A 54 -0.26 -0.17 -1.06
C ARG A 54 0.19 1.08 -1.79
N LYS A 55 -0.73 2.04 -1.95
CA LYS A 55 -0.42 3.33 -2.57
C LYS A 55 -0.09 4.36 -1.52
N ARG A 56 1.09 4.96 -1.68
CA ARG A 56 1.52 6.09 -0.86
C ARG A 56 0.90 7.37 -1.38
N VAL A 57 0.13 8.06 -0.54
CA VAL A 57 -0.33 9.42 -0.82
C VAL A 57 0.83 10.38 -0.54
N PRO A 58 1.36 11.10 -1.54
CA PRO A 58 2.51 11.96 -1.33
C PRO A 58 2.13 13.15 -0.43
N ARG A 59 2.58 13.10 0.83
CA ARG A 59 2.63 14.28 1.72
C ARG A 59 4.09 14.74 1.82
N PRO A 60 4.43 15.93 1.31
CA PRO A 60 5.80 16.44 1.30
C PRO A 60 6.40 16.57 2.70
N ASP A 61 5.57 16.90 3.69
CA ASP A 61 6.01 17.34 5.02
C ASP A 61 5.84 16.29 6.13
N SER A 62 5.34 15.08 5.81
CA SER A 62 5.16 14.02 6.81
C SER A 62 6.32 13.02 6.85
N HIS A 63 6.57 12.45 8.05
CA HIS A 63 7.48 11.32 8.21
C HIS A 63 7.07 10.16 7.29
N ARG A 64 8.04 9.54 6.62
CA ARG A 64 7.81 8.63 5.48
C ARG A 64 7.00 7.37 5.82
N SER A 65 6.94 6.97 7.09
CA SER A 65 6.11 5.87 7.61
C SER A 65 4.62 6.22 7.77
N LYS A 66 4.20 7.45 7.47
CA LYS A 66 2.81 7.90 7.54
C LYS A 66 2.28 8.15 6.13
N GLY A 67 1.14 7.56 5.79
CA GLY A 67 0.39 7.84 4.56
C GLY A 67 0.47 6.78 3.45
N GLU A 68 0.93 5.57 3.76
CA GLU A 68 0.60 4.39 2.93
C GLU A 68 -0.83 3.98 3.26
N ILE A 69 -1.63 3.73 2.22
CA ILE A 69 -2.98 3.20 2.35
C ILE A 69 -2.96 1.78 1.77
N ASP A 70 -3.46 0.83 2.54
CA ASP A 70 -3.42 -0.60 2.18
C ASP A 70 -4.17 -0.87 0.89
N VAL A 71 -5.42 -0.40 0.78
CA VAL A 71 -6.23 -0.51 -0.44
C VAL A 71 -6.92 0.83 -0.74
N ILE A 72 -6.86 1.28 -2.00
CA ILE A 72 -7.62 2.42 -2.50
C ILE A 72 -8.54 1.92 -3.61
N ALA A 73 -9.84 2.19 -3.51
CA ALA A 73 -10.80 1.96 -4.59
C ALA A 73 -11.38 3.30 -5.05
N VAL A 74 -11.32 3.56 -6.35
CA VAL A 74 -11.79 4.80 -6.97
C VAL A 74 -12.91 4.45 -7.93
N GLY A 75 -14.13 4.91 -7.65
CA GLY A 75 -15.26 4.84 -8.58
C GLY A 75 -15.71 6.24 -9.01
N GLU A 76 -16.67 6.31 -9.92
CA GLU A 76 -17.19 7.57 -10.48
C GLU A 76 -17.67 8.56 -9.42
N ARG A 77 -18.27 8.06 -8.32
CA ARG A 77 -18.93 8.88 -7.29
C ARG A 77 -18.21 8.91 -5.94
N ALA A 78 -17.24 8.04 -5.72
CA ALA A 78 -16.61 7.87 -4.42
C ALA A 78 -15.19 7.34 -4.51
N VAL A 79 -14.37 7.74 -3.54
CA VAL A 79 -13.05 7.16 -3.29
C VAL A 79 -13.06 6.53 -1.91
N LEU A 80 -12.69 5.26 -1.83
CA LEU A 80 -12.55 4.51 -0.59
C LEU A 80 -11.06 4.33 -0.28
N ALA A 81 -10.64 4.81 0.88
CA ALA A 81 -9.35 4.49 1.48
C ALA A 81 -9.59 3.44 2.57
N ILE A 82 -9.09 2.22 2.35
CA ILE A 82 -9.35 1.06 3.20
C ILE A 82 -8.04 0.69 3.88
N GLU A 83 -8.05 0.73 5.22
CA GLU A 83 -7.00 0.21 6.08
C GLU A 83 -7.38 -1.22 6.51
N VAL A 84 -6.47 -2.18 6.36
CA VAL A 84 -6.72 -3.58 6.69
C VAL A 84 -6.00 -3.93 7.99
N LYS A 85 -6.78 -4.31 9.00
CA LYS A 85 -6.27 -4.76 10.30
C LYS A 85 -6.68 -6.20 10.55
N ASN A 86 -5.69 -7.05 10.79
CA ASN A 86 -5.90 -8.41 11.24
C ASN A 86 -5.99 -8.43 12.76
N TRP A 87 -7.14 -8.85 13.29
CA TRP A 87 -7.33 -9.09 14.71
C TRP A 87 -7.20 -10.59 15.01
N LYS A 88 -6.37 -10.94 15.99
CA LYS A 88 -6.44 -12.23 16.67
C LYS A 88 -6.99 -11.92 18.06
N GLY A 89 -8.13 -12.54 18.40
CA GLY A 89 -8.78 -12.41 19.69
C GLY A 89 -7.84 -12.51 20.87
#